data_AF-A0A7K0LVA5-F1
#
_entry.id   AF-A0A7K0LVA5-F1
#
_cell.length_a   1.000
_cell.length_b   1.000
_cell.length_c   1.000
_cell.angle_alpha   90.00
_cell.angle_beta   90.00
_cell.angle_gamma   90.00
#
_symmetry.space_group_name_H-M   'P 1'
#
loop_
_entity.id
_entity.type
_entity.pdbx_description
1 polymer ?
#
loop_
_entity_poly.entity_id
_entity_poly.type
_entity_poly.pdbx_seq_one_letter_code
_entity_poly.pdbx_strand_id
1 'polypeptide(L)'
;MTGSVPEPRPAATVVLLRDRDGDLEVFMMERVLTMPFAPGMHVFPGGRLDPADLVAGAALPDPGRIFAREARRASSDEVEYRALVACALREL
;
A
#
# COMPACT_ATOMS: atom_id res chain seq x y z
N MET A 1 18.49 8.01 -26.31
CA MET A 1 18.04 7.62 -24.96
C MET A 1 17.74 6.13 -24.97
N THR A 2 18.73 5.30 -24.64
CA THR A 2 18.58 3.84 -24.53
C THR A 2 18.58 3.47 -23.05
N GLY A 3 17.50 3.80 -22.34
CA GLY A 3 17.26 3.31 -20.97
C GLY A 3 16.20 2.24 -21.03
N SER A 4 16.48 1.05 -20.46
CA SER A 4 15.46 0.03 -20.28
C SER A 4 14.31 0.57 -19.43
N VAL A 5 13.07 0.19 -19.74
CA VAL A 5 11.90 0.54 -18.92
C VAL A 5 12.13 -0.02 -17.51
N PRO A 6 12.05 0.81 -16.44
CA PRO A 6 12.25 0.33 -15.09
C PRO A 6 11.12 -0.62 -14.70
N GLU A 7 11.48 -1.70 -14.02
CA GLU A 7 10.52 -2.69 -13.53
C GLU A 7 9.71 -2.10 -12.36
N PRO A 8 8.37 -2.19 -12.40
CA PRO A 8 7.52 -1.78 -11.29
C PRO A 8 7.86 -2.55 -10.01
N ARG A 9 7.80 -1.87 -8.87
CA ARG A 9 7.98 -2.49 -7.55
C ARG A 9 6.64 -2.54 -6.82
N PRO A 10 6.22 -3.71 -6.30
CA PRO A 10 5.01 -3.81 -5.50
C PRO A 10 5.07 -2.88 -4.28
N ALA A 11 3.96 -2.22 -3.99
CA ALA A 11 3.83 -1.25 -2.92
C ALA A 11 2.36 -1.14 -2.48
N ALA A 12 2.15 -0.79 -1.22
CA ALA A 12 0.82 -0.50 -0.69
C ALA A 12 0.69 0.97 -0.33
N THR A 13 -0.53 1.51 -0.45
CA THR A 13 -0.90 2.85 -0.01
C THR A 13 -2.20 2.74 0.77
N VAL A 14 -2.25 3.41 1.92
CA VAL A 14 -3.36 3.33 2.87
C VAL A 14 -4.08 4.66 2.91
N VAL A 15 -5.36 4.66 2.55
CA VAL A 15 -6.23 5.84 2.68
C VAL A 15 -7.10 5.64 3.92
N LEU A 16 -6.68 6.24 5.04
CA LEU A 16 -7.46 6.26 6.27
C LEU A 16 -8.57 7.30 6.14
N LEU A 17 -9.81 6.84 6.25
CA LEU A 17 -11.02 7.63 6.11
C LEU A 17 -11.67 7.83 7.48
N ARG A 18 -12.25 9.01 7.70
CA ARG A 18 -13.23 9.23 8.77
C ARG A 18 -14.38 10.08 8.26
N ASP A 19 -15.59 9.77 8.72
CA ASP A 19 -16.73 10.63 8.54
C ASP A 19 -16.73 11.73 9.62
N ARG A 20 -17.02 12.97 9.21
CA ARG A 20 -17.17 14.10 10.10
C ARG A 20 -18.32 15.00 9.65
N ASP A 21 -19.42 14.98 10.40
CA ASP A 21 -20.62 15.80 10.17
C ASP A 21 -21.18 15.73 8.73
N GLY A 22 -21.00 14.59 8.06
CA GLY A 22 -21.45 14.38 6.67
C GLY A 22 -20.37 14.62 5.60
N ASP A 23 -19.19 15.09 6.00
CA ASP A 23 -18.00 15.21 5.14
C ASP A 23 -17.05 14.02 5.33
N LEU A 24 -16.35 13.65 4.26
CA LEU A 24 -15.32 12.62 4.29
C LEU A 24 -13.94 13.27 4.45
N GLU A 25 -13.24 12.95 5.52
CA GLU A 25 -11.87 13.39 5.75
C GLU A 25 -10.88 12.23 5.55
N VAL A 26 -9.70 12.55 5.02
CA VAL A 26 -8.60 11.59 4.80
C VAL A 26 -7.35 11.99 5.56
N PHE A 27 -6.61 11.02 6.10
CA PHE A 27 -5.32 11.28 6.72
C PHE A 27 -4.21 11.35 5.67
N MET A 28 -3.40 12.40 5.72
CA MET A 28 -2.21 12.58 4.89
C MET A 28 -1.03 13.02 5.75
N MET A 29 0.18 12.70 5.29
CA MET A 29 1.45 13.12 5.89
C MET A 29 2.20 14.04 4.94
N GLU A 30 2.93 15.01 5.47
CA GLU A 30 3.91 15.78 4.69
C GLU A 30 5.28 15.09 4.75
N ARG A 31 5.88 14.87 3.58
CA ARG A 31 7.22 14.26 3.50
C ARG A 31 8.29 15.24 3.97
N VAL A 32 9.18 14.80 4.85
CA VAL A 32 10.30 15.62 5.32
C VAL A 32 11.18 16.09 4.15
N LEU A 33 11.66 17.33 4.22
CA LEU A 33 12.37 17.98 3.11
C LEU A 33 13.71 17.32 2.75
N THR A 34 14.26 16.49 3.63
CA THR A 34 15.52 15.77 3.42
C THR A 34 15.35 14.49 2.59
N MET A 35 14.12 14.10 2.24
CA MET A 35 13.89 12.88 1.45
C MET A 35 14.34 13.05 -0.01
N PRO A 36 15.01 12.03 -0.59
CA PRO A 36 15.54 12.09 -1.96
C PRO A 36 14.46 12.06 -3.04
N PHE A 37 13.21 11.74 -2.68
CA PHE A 37 12.08 11.67 -3.58
C PHE A 37 10.88 12.40 -2.97
N ALA A 38 10.22 13.25 -3.77
CA ALA A 38 9.02 13.98 -3.39
C ALA A 38 9.09 14.71 -2.01
N PRO A 39 10.15 15.49 -1.70
CA PRO A 39 10.22 16.25 -0.45
C PRO A 39 9.09 17.30 -0.37
N GLY A 40 8.50 17.49 0.81
CA GLY A 40 7.43 18.47 1.05
C GLY A 40 6.07 18.13 0.44
N MET A 41 5.94 16.97 -0.22
CA MET A 41 4.65 16.55 -0.77
C MET A 41 3.75 15.94 0.30
N HIS A 42 2.46 16.27 0.24
CA HIS A 42 1.43 15.55 0.98
C HIS A 42 1.19 14.19 0.34
N VAL A 43 1.28 13.13 1.13
CA VAL A 43 1.11 11.75 0.70
C VAL A 43 0.23 10.98 1.68
N PHE A 44 -0.39 9.92 1.18
CA PHE A 44 -0.96 8.91 2.05
C PHE A 44 0.16 8.05 2.68
N PRO A 45 -0.06 7.46 3.87
CA PRO A 45 0.79 6.40 4.37
C PRO A 45 0.92 5.25 3.37
N GLY A 46 2.10 4.65 3.34
CA GLY A 46 2.40 3.61 2.37
C GLY A 46 3.89 3.43 2.14
N GLY A 47 4.20 2.32 1.48
CA GLY A 47 5.56 1.89 1.30
C GLY A 47 5.68 0.75 0.31
N ARG A 48 6.93 0.41 -0.01
CA ARG A 48 7.23 -0.77 -0.82
C ARG A 48 6.99 -2.02 0.01
N LEU A 49 6.61 -3.08 -0.66
CA LEU A 49 6.55 -4.42 -0.08
C LEU A 49 7.96 -4.83 0.38
N ASP A 50 8.06 -5.28 1.62
CA ASP A 50 9.26 -5.85 2.24
C ASP A 50 9.16 -7.39 2.25
N PRO A 51 10.26 -8.15 2.15
CA PRO A 51 10.22 -9.60 2.27
C PRO A 51 9.51 -10.13 3.52
N ALA A 52 9.53 -9.40 4.64
CA ALA A 52 8.80 -9.77 5.86
C ALA A 52 7.27 -9.75 5.66
N ASP A 53 6.77 -8.93 4.73
CA ASP A 53 5.33 -8.83 4.42
C ASP A 53 4.80 -10.12 3.78
N LEU A 54 5.64 -10.92 3.11
CA LEU A 54 5.27 -12.24 2.59
C LEU A 54 4.95 -13.22 3.72
N VAL A 55 5.78 -13.22 4.77
CA VAL A 55 5.60 -14.09 5.94
C VAL A 55 4.38 -13.65 6.73
N ALA A 56 4.24 -12.34 6.97
CA ALA A 56 3.09 -11.78 7.66
C ALA A 56 1.78 -12.02 6.88
N GLY A 57 1.79 -11.84 5.56
CA GLY A 57 0.64 -12.07 4.68
C GLY A 57 0.17 -13.54 4.66
N ALA A 58 1.12 -14.48 4.71
CA ALA A 58 0.80 -15.91 4.83
C ALA A 58 0.12 -16.25 6.16
N ALA A 59 0.44 -15.52 7.24
CA ALA A 59 -0.16 -15.71 8.57
C ALA A 59 -1.52 -15.01 8.75
N LEU A 60 -1.93 -14.13 7.82
CA LEU A 60 -3.23 -13.47 7.91
C LEU A 60 -4.38 -14.50 7.85
N PRO A 61 -5.47 -14.28 8.61
CA PRO A 61 -6.70 -15.05 8.43
C PRO A 61 -7.19 -14.95 6.97
N ASP A 62 -7.96 -15.95 6.51
CA ASP A 62 -8.63 -15.87 5.20
C ASP A 62 -9.42 -14.55 5.16
N PRO A 63 -9.06 -13.63 4.26
CA PRO A 63 -9.65 -12.31 4.30
C PRO A 63 -11.06 -12.29 3.68
N GLY A 64 -11.57 -13.45 3.22
CA GLY A 64 -12.95 -13.67 2.84
C GLY A 64 -13.31 -13.19 1.43
N ARG A 65 -14.59 -13.30 1.08
CA ARG A 65 -15.08 -13.08 -0.31
C ARG A 65 -14.90 -11.66 -0.86
N ILE A 66 -14.87 -10.65 0.01
CA ILE A 66 -14.66 -9.25 -0.41
C ILE A 66 -13.23 -9.06 -0.94
N PHE A 67 -12.27 -9.81 -0.39
CA PHE A 67 -10.85 -9.74 -0.76
C PHE A 67 -10.53 -10.43 -2.10
N ALA A 68 -11.23 -11.50 -2.46
CA ALA A 68 -10.98 -12.23 -3.71
C ALA A 68 -11.33 -11.46 -5.00
N ARG A 69 -12.19 -10.44 -4.92
CA ARG A 69 -12.51 -9.56 -6.06
C ARG A 69 -11.44 -8.49 -6.26
N GLU A 70 -10.98 -7.89 -5.17
CA GLU A 70 -10.00 -6.81 -5.19
C GLU A 70 -8.57 -7.34 -5.43
N ALA A 71 -8.27 -8.56 -4.97
CA ALA A 71 -7.01 -9.26 -5.25
C ALA A 71 -6.66 -9.27 -6.74
N ARG A 72 -7.64 -9.58 -7.60
CA ARG A 72 -7.48 -9.63 -9.06
C ARG A 72 -7.17 -8.29 -9.70
N ARG A 73 -7.50 -7.17 -9.05
CA ARG A 73 -7.20 -5.83 -9.54
C ARG A 73 -5.90 -5.28 -8.98
N ALA A 74 -5.55 -5.68 -7.76
CA ALA A 74 -4.44 -5.13 -7.01
C ALA A 74 -3.13 -5.91 -7.17
N SER A 75 -3.18 -7.15 -7.68
CA SER A 75 -2.01 -8.05 -7.69
C SER A 75 -2.10 -9.11 -8.78
N SER A 76 -0.98 -9.79 -9.01
CA SER A 76 -0.86 -10.86 -10.01
C SER A 76 -1.37 -12.20 -9.47
N ASP A 77 -1.25 -12.43 -8.16
CA ASP A 77 -1.67 -13.64 -7.48
C ASP A 77 -2.06 -13.40 -6.01
N GLU A 78 -2.64 -14.42 -5.38
CA GLU A 78 -3.11 -14.34 -3.99
C GLU A 78 -1.98 -14.16 -2.97
N VAL A 79 -0.79 -14.67 -3.23
CA VAL A 79 0.35 -14.55 -2.32
C VAL A 79 0.83 -13.10 -2.30
N GLU A 80 1.02 -12.50 -3.48
CA GLU A 80 1.35 -11.09 -3.64
C GLU A 80 0.27 -10.21 -3.00
N TYR A 81 -1.01 -10.52 -3.22
CA TYR A 81 -2.09 -9.78 -2.60
C TYR A 81 -2.04 -9.77 -1.08
N ARG A 82 -1.88 -10.95 -0.46
CA ARG A 82 -1.81 -11.08 1.00
C ARG A 82 -0.60 -10.36 1.58
N ALA A 83 0.50 -10.38 0.85
CA ALA A 83 1.69 -9.61 1.21
C ALA A 83 1.46 -8.09 1.08
N LEU A 84 0.73 -7.64 0.05
CA LEU A 84 0.33 -6.23 -0.07
C LEU A 84 -0.61 -5.80 1.06
N VAL A 85 -1.50 -6.68 1.52
CA VAL A 85 -2.34 -6.42 2.70
C VAL A 85 -1.50 -6.30 3.97
N ALA A 86 -0.54 -7.21 4.18
CA ALA A 86 0.39 -7.11 5.29
C ALA A 86 1.26 -5.83 5.22
N CYS A 87 1.74 -5.47 4.03
CA CYS A 87 2.44 -4.22 3.77
C CYS A 87 1.57 -3.00 4.12
N ALA A 88 0.29 -3.01 3.73
CA ALA A 88 -0.65 -1.94 4.09
C ALA A 88 -0.80 -1.83 5.61
N LEU A 89 -0.95 -2.94 6.31
CA LEU A 89 -1.08 -2.97 7.77
C LEU A 89 0.18 -2.48 8.49
N ARG A 90 1.37 -2.70 7.92
CA ARG A 90 2.66 -2.22 8.46
C ARG A 90 2.82 -0.70 8.35
N GLU A 91 2.18 -0.07 7.37
CA GLU A 91 2.29 1.36 7.06
C GLU A 91 1.17 2.20 7.70
N LEU A 92 0.26 1.57 8.46
CA LEU A 92 -0.73 2.22 9.33
C LEU A 92 -0.08 2.82 10.58
#